data_AF-A0A817XXE3-F1
#
_entry.id   AF-A0A817XXE3-F1
#
_cell.length_a   1.000
_cell.length_b   1.000
_cell.length_c   1.000
_cell.angle_alpha   90.00
_cell.angle_beta   90.00
_cell.angle_gamma   90.00
#
_symmetry.space_group_name_H-M   'P 1'
#
loop_
_entity.id
_entity.type
_entity.pdbx_description
1 polymer ?
#
loop_
_entity_poly.entity_id
_entity_poly.type
_entity_poly.pdbx_seq_one_letter_code
_entity_poly.pdbx_strand_id
1 'polypeptide(L)'
;MHIWQIEYYQKCFDIDTQQALERLLSSITPQRNKSYFNSTIRHNPDLYGPFWICATFIVTVAIGGNIVTYFHSPNADFQIDFSKIALSAI
;
A
#
# COMPACT_ATOMS: atom_id res chain seq x y z
N MET A 1 -2.69 -20.70 -18.64
CA MET A 1 -3.73 -19.97 -17.90
C MET A 1 -3.32 -19.95 -16.42
N HIS A 2 -2.40 -19.06 -16.03
CA HIS A 2 -1.82 -19.06 -14.67
C HIS A 2 -2.00 -17.72 -13.93
N ILE A 3 -2.23 -16.61 -14.63
CA ILE A 3 -2.36 -15.28 -13.98
C ILE A 3 -3.61 -15.13 -13.10
N TRP A 4 -4.65 -15.93 -13.33
CA TRP A 4 -5.92 -15.84 -12.59
C TRP A 4 -5.96 -16.74 -11.34
N GLN A 5 -4.86 -17.42 -11.03
CA GLN A 5 -4.76 -18.33 -9.91
C GLN A 5 -4.05 -17.65 -8.75
N ILE A 6 -4.54 -17.83 -7.51
CA ILE A 6 -3.97 -17.18 -6.33
C ILE A 6 -2.53 -17.68 -6.11
N GLU A 7 -2.24 -18.94 -6.42
CA GLU A 7 -0.91 -19.55 -6.28
C GLU A 7 0.16 -18.85 -7.13
N TYR A 8 -0.25 -18.19 -8.22
CA TYR A 8 0.67 -17.42 -9.06
C TYR A 8 1.24 -16.20 -8.31
N TYR A 9 0.43 -15.56 -7.47
CA TYR A 9 0.83 -14.37 -6.72
C TYR A 9 1.50 -14.66 -5.38
N GLN A 10 1.34 -15.87 -4.82
CA GLN A 10 1.93 -16.25 -3.53
C GLN A 10 3.44 -15.98 -3.46
N LYS A 11 4.17 -16.24 -4.55
CA LYS A 11 5.63 -15.99 -4.64
C LYS A 11 6.01 -14.52 -4.50
N CYS A 12 5.10 -13.61 -4.80
CA CYS A 12 5.32 -12.16 -4.70
C CYS A 12 4.97 -11.59 -3.31
N PHE A 13 4.39 -12.41 -2.44
CA PHE A 13 4.08 -12.08 -1.04
C PHE A 13 5.00 -12.80 -0.04
N ASP A 14 5.82 -13.74 -0.50
CA ASP A 14 6.78 -14.50 0.31
C ASP A 14 8.10 -13.72 0.46
N ILE A 15 8.06 -12.64 1.24
CA ILE A 15 9.24 -11.82 1.57
C ILE A 15 9.48 -11.79 3.07
N ASP A 16 10.75 -11.82 3.47
CA ASP A 16 11.13 -11.65 4.87
C ASP A 16 11.02 -10.17 5.29
N THR A 17 10.72 -9.95 6.58
CA THR A 17 10.63 -8.61 7.19
C THR A 17 11.92 -7.81 6.99
N GLN A 18 13.08 -8.47 7.07
CA GLN A 18 14.37 -7.80 6.84
C GLN A 18 14.53 -7.33 5.39
N GLN A 19 14.09 -8.13 4.42
CA GLN A 19 14.13 -7.78 3.01
C GLN A 19 13.20 -6.60 2.68
N ALA A 20 12.02 -6.56 3.31
CA ALA A 20 11.10 -5.43 3.16
C ALA A 20 11.73 -4.12 3.66
N LEU A 21 12.41 -4.17 4.81
CA LEU A 21 13.08 -3.01 5.41
C LEU A 21 14.26 -2.53 4.57
N GLU A 22 15.09 -3.44 4.07
CA GLU A 22 16.21 -3.10 3.17
C GLU A 22 15.71 -2.43 1.89
N ARG A 23 14.64 -2.95 1.28
CA ARG A 23 14.02 -2.35 0.08
C ARG A 23 13.50 -0.94 0.40
N LEU A 24 12.81 -0.76 1.52
CA LEU A 24 12.29 0.54 1.94
C LEU A 24 13.41 1.57 2.17
N LEU A 25 14.48 1.19 2.87
CA LEU A 25 15.65 2.06 3.07
C LEU A 25 16.37 2.38 1.74
N SER A 26 16.43 1.41 0.82
CA SER A 26 16.97 1.61 -0.53
C SER A 26 16.14 2.57 -1.38
N SER A 27 14.81 2.59 -1.19
CA SER A 27 13.92 3.53 -1.87
C SER A 27 14.11 4.97 -1.38
N ILE A 28 14.52 5.15 -0.12
CA ILE A 28 14.78 6.46 0.49
C ILE A 28 16.19 6.96 0.14
N THR A 29 17.17 6.06 0.07
CA THR A 29 18.58 6.42 -0.15
C THR A 29 19.04 5.97 -1.55
N PRO A 30 19.22 6.90 -2.51
CA PRO A 30 19.65 6.51 -3.86
C PRO A 30 21.06 5.93 -3.83
N GLN A 31 21.16 4.60 -4.05
CA GLN A 31 22.44 3.94 -4.16
C GLN A 31 23.10 4.24 -5.50
N ARG A 32 24.10 5.14 -5.46
CA ARG A 32 24.77 5.71 -6.64
C ARG A 32 25.57 4.71 -7.50
N ASN A 33 25.77 3.46 -7.06
CA ASN A 33 26.72 2.52 -7.67
C ASN A 33 26.20 1.08 -7.90
N LYS A 34 24.91 0.80 -7.68
CA LYS A 34 24.31 -0.52 -7.99
C LYS A 34 22.93 -0.34 -8.61
N SER A 35 22.69 -1.01 -9.74
CA SER A 35 21.36 -1.11 -10.32
C SER A 35 20.53 -2.10 -9.48
N TYR A 36 19.94 -1.60 -8.39
CA TYR A 36 19.10 -2.36 -7.45
C TYR A 36 17.98 -3.15 -8.15
N PHE A 37 17.51 -2.63 -9.28
CA PHE A 37 16.52 -3.23 -10.15
C PHE A 37 16.96 -4.58 -10.76
N ASN A 38 18.21 -4.67 -11.22
CA ASN A 38 18.72 -5.86 -11.90
C ASN A 38 19.18 -6.97 -10.95
N SER A 39 19.64 -6.63 -9.73
CA SER A 39 20.14 -7.62 -8.76
C SER A 39 19.08 -8.14 -7.80
N THR A 40 18.11 -7.30 -7.40
CA THR A 40 17.24 -7.60 -6.25
C THR A 40 15.77 -7.75 -6.67
N ILE A 41 15.29 -6.91 -7.58
CA ILE A 41 13.86 -6.87 -7.97
C ILE A 41 13.51 -7.98 -8.98
N ARG A 42 14.45 -8.34 -9.88
CA ARG A 42 14.21 -9.34 -10.92
C ARG A 42 14.10 -10.79 -10.38
N HIS A 43 14.68 -11.07 -9.22
CA HIS A 43 14.69 -12.43 -8.67
C HIS A 43 13.48 -12.71 -7.76
N ASN A 44 13.05 -11.72 -6.96
CA ASN A 44 11.90 -11.82 -6.05
C ASN A 44 11.07 -10.52 -6.06
N PRO A 45 10.09 -10.38 -6.97
CA PRO A 45 9.23 -9.19 -7.04
C PRO A 45 8.35 -9.07 -5.78
N ASP A 46 8.35 -7.93 -5.10
CA ASP A 46 7.46 -7.68 -3.96
C ASP A 46 6.14 -7.06 -4.40
N LEU A 47 5.02 -7.59 -3.89
CA LEU A 47 3.71 -6.94 -3.95
C LEU A 47 3.30 -6.32 -2.62
N TYR A 48 3.97 -6.65 -1.51
CA TYR A 48 3.63 -6.15 -0.17
C TYR A 48 3.71 -4.62 -0.09
N GLY A 49 4.75 -4.00 -0.65
CA GLY A 49 4.92 -2.55 -0.66
C GLY A 49 3.80 -1.84 -1.42
N PRO A 50 3.70 -2.01 -2.76
CA PRO A 50 2.71 -1.32 -3.57
C PRO A 50 1.26 -1.59 -3.13
N PHE A 51 0.92 -2.82 -2.75
CA PHE A 51 -0.43 -3.17 -2.31
C PHE A 51 -0.81 -2.51 -0.99
N TRP A 52 0.02 -2.66 0.05
CA TRP A 52 -0.33 -2.15 1.39
C TRP A 52 -0.18 -0.64 1.50
N ILE A 53 0.76 -0.02 0.78
CA ILE A 53 0.89 1.44 0.75
C ILE A 53 -0.39 2.07 0.18
N CYS A 54 -0.89 1.56 -0.96
CA CYS A 54 -2.13 2.06 -1.55
C CYS A 54 -3.34 1.79 -0.65
N ALA A 55 -3.48 0.57 -0.10
CA ALA A 55 -4.61 0.22 0.75
C ALA A 55 -4.68 1.07 2.03
N THR A 56 -3.54 1.26 2.71
CA THR A 56 -3.48 2.09 3.92
C THR A 56 -3.72 3.57 3.62
N PHE A 57 -3.25 4.06 2.48
CA PHE A 57 -3.52 5.42 2.04
C PHE A 57 -5.02 5.66 1.80
N ILE A 58 -5.70 4.77 1.05
CA ILE A 58 -7.15 4.84 0.80
C ILE A 58 -7.93 4.87 2.12
N VAL A 59 -7.59 3.97 3.06
CA VAL A 59 -8.23 3.93 4.39
C VAL A 59 -7.98 5.23 5.17
N THR A 60 -6.76 5.76 5.13
CA THR A 60 -6.39 6.99 5.82
C THR A 60 -7.18 8.20 5.28
N VAL A 61 -7.28 8.32 3.95
CA VAL A 61 -8.06 9.39 3.30
C VAL A 61 -9.55 9.26 3.62
N ALA A 62 -10.10 8.05 3.61
CA ALA A 62 -11.50 7.80 3.95
C ALA A 62 -11.82 8.17 5.42
N ILE A 63 -10.92 7.84 6.35
CA ILE A 63 -11.04 8.25 7.76
C ILE A 63 -10.98 9.78 7.88
N GLY A 64 -10.00 10.42 7.21
CA GLY A 64 -9.90 11.88 7.17
C GLY A 64 -11.17 12.55 6.64
N GLY A 65 -11.75 12.01 5.56
CA GLY A 65 -13.03 12.50 5.01
C GLY A 65 -14.20 12.32 5.97
N ASN A 66 -14.24 11.26 6.78
CA ASN A 66 -15.25 11.10 7.83
C ASN A 66 -15.08 12.11 8.96
N ILE A 67 -13.84 12.34 9.39
CA ILE A 67 -13.51 13.34 10.42
C ILE A 67 -13.90 14.76 9.97
N VAL A 68 -13.59 15.14 8.73
CA VAL A 68 -13.94 16.46 8.18
C VAL A 68 -15.46 16.67 8.16
N THR A 69 -16.24 15.67 7.74
CA THR A 69 -17.70 15.76 7.74
C THR A 69 -18.28 15.89 9.15
N TYR A 70 -17.69 15.21 10.12
CA TYR A 70 -18.07 15.35 11.52
C TYR A 70 -17.83 16.78 12.03
N PHE A 71 -16.65 17.35 11.79
CA PHE A 71 -16.36 18.74 12.20
C PHE A 71 -17.23 19.79 11.49
N HIS A 72 -17.67 19.52 10.26
CA HIS A 72 -18.56 20.41 9.52
C HIS A 72 -20.00 20.37 10.03
N SER A 73 -20.37 19.37 10.84
CA SER A 73 -21.76 19.13 11.26
C SER A 73 -21.89 19.33 12.78
N PRO A 74 -22.07 20.58 13.27
CA PRO A 74 -21.92 20.94 14.69
C PRO A 74 -22.94 20.31 15.65
N ASN A 75 -23.92 19.54 15.16
CA ASN A 75 -24.94 18.86 15.97
C ASN A 75 -25.25 17.43 15.49
N ALA A 76 -24.38 16.85 14.64
CA ALA A 76 -24.58 15.50 14.14
C ALA A 76 -23.74 14.50 14.94
N ASP A 77 -24.33 13.34 15.23
CA ASP A 77 -23.57 12.22 15.77
C ASP A 77 -22.52 11.75 14.76
N PHE A 78 -21.42 11.20 15.28
CA PHE A 78 -20.38 10.62 14.43
C PHE A 78 -20.95 9.42 13.65
N GLN A 79 -21.05 9.59 12.33
CA GLN A 79 -21.46 8.54 11.42
C GLN A 79 -20.34 8.23 10.44
N ILE A 80 -20.07 6.93 10.28
CA ILE A 80 -19.08 6.43 9.32
C ILE A 80 -19.77 6.25 7.98
N ASP A 81 -19.35 7.04 7.01
CA ASP A 81 -19.70 6.85 5.61
C ASP A 81 -18.65 5.94 4.95
N PHE A 82 -19.02 4.68 4.69
CA PHE A 82 -18.18 3.69 4.03
C PHE A 82 -17.99 3.97 2.53
N SER A 83 -18.87 4.75 1.90
CA SER A 83 -18.70 5.14 0.49
C SER A 83 -17.43 5.96 0.29
N LYS A 84 -16.96 6.66 1.33
CA LYS A 84 -15.68 7.38 1.30
C LYS A 84 -14.46 6.50 1.08
N ILE A 85 -14.53 5.20 1.42
CA ILE A 85 -13.45 4.25 1.11
C ILE A 85 -13.33 4.07 -0.40
N ALA A 86 -14.46 3.88 -1.09
CA ALA A 86 -14.48 3.75 -2.55
C ALA A 86 -14.09 5.06 -3.23
N LEU A 87 -14.57 6.22 -2.71
CA LEU A 87 -14.20 7.53 -3.24
C LEU A 87 -12.71 7.85 -3.09
N SER A 88 -12.07 7.37 -2.02
CA SER A 88 -10.64 7.59 -1.79
C SER A 88 -9.73 6.74 -2.68
N ALA A 89 -10.30 5.75 -3.38
CA ALA A 89 -9.59 4.85 -4.27
C ALA A 89 -9.59 5.30 -5.74
N ILE A 90 -10.35 6.35 -6.07
CA ILE A 90 -10.53 6.92 -7.42
C ILE A 90 -9.76 8.24 -7.49
#